data_AF-A0A1Q3GW20-F1
#
_entry.id   AF-A0A1Q3GW20-F1
#
_cell.length_a   1.000
_cell.length_b   1.000
_cell.length_c   1.000
_cell.angle_alpha   90.00
_cell.angle_beta   90.00
_cell.angle_gamma   90.00
#
_symmetry.space_group_name_H-M   'P 1'
#
loop_
_entity.id
_entity.type
_entity.pdbx_description
1 polymer ?
#
loop_
_entity_poly.entity_id
_entity_poly.type
_entity_poly.pdbx_seq_one_letter_code
_entity_poly.pdbx_strand_id
1 'polypeptide(L)'
;MREIFSANNLKPLIKSPGSKKVLGQLNTEQLNFVKTAQLDAQHTTTEWLDFFDEVRMYDELKAIKRTNFMRLFGWITILMACFMAASLMMGTKNVVLFIISQLGFILLIPTLLITSRMAKRMRRKYFPDYFHTVIIPMLTALHEETAQNALIHLKTDLRHQANGSVNLETKNKYYRVFDWTVLQISGELLNATRFNLSVRIHHQLWYRKRKSKRRVFMNLRLEYPKKAHQYIYADLLDQASYKTKVKDKPKKHVLTLRRQLKFKDKFLDTYQYTDIPFSELVQMILNGYQATS
;
A
#
# COMPACT_ATOMS: atom_id res chain seq x y z
N MET A 1 18.33 -8.77 20.89
CA MET A 1 17.58 -8.18 19.74
C MET A 1 18.43 -8.11 18.45
N ARG A 2 19.25 -9.11 18.15
CA ARG A 2 19.96 -9.25 16.88
C ARG A 2 19.94 -10.73 16.54
N GLU A 3 18.99 -11.15 15.71
CA GLU A 3 18.98 -12.42 14.96
C GLU A 3 17.56 -12.72 14.44
N ILE A 4 17.00 -11.84 13.59
CA ILE A 4 15.85 -12.21 12.74
C ILE A 4 16.02 -11.53 11.38
N PHE A 5 17.15 -11.76 10.71
CA PHE A 5 17.31 -11.43 9.30
C PHE A 5 18.20 -12.49 8.64
N SER A 6 17.65 -13.70 8.49
CA SER A 6 18.19 -14.68 7.55
C SER A 6 17.13 -14.95 6.49
N ALA A 7 17.37 -14.37 5.31
CA ALA A 7 16.68 -14.72 4.08
C ALA A 7 17.21 -16.08 3.62
N ASN A 8 16.39 -17.12 3.72
CA ASN A 8 16.32 -18.27 2.82
C ASN A 8 15.41 -19.33 3.45
N ASN A 9 14.16 -19.38 3.00
CA ASN A 9 13.37 -20.61 3.00
C ASN A 9 12.28 -20.49 1.94
N LEU A 10 12.55 -21.08 0.78
CA LEU A 10 11.56 -21.38 -0.26
C LEU A 10 10.47 -22.25 0.39
N LYS A 11 9.29 -21.66 0.65
CA LYS A 11 8.12 -22.42 1.09
C LYS A 11 7.68 -23.38 -0.04
N PRO A 12 7.32 -24.63 0.28
CA PRO A 12 6.83 -25.59 -0.71
C PRO A 12 5.55 -25.09 -1.37
N LEU A 13 5.33 -25.53 -2.61
CA LEU A 13 4.17 -25.23 -3.45
C LEU A 13 2.90 -25.84 -2.84
N ILE A 14 2.36 -25.24 -1.77
CA ILE A 14 1.06 -25.60 -1.21
C ILE A 14 0.04 -25.39 -2.33
N LYS A 15 -0.70 -26.45 -2.69
CA LYS A 15 -1.84 -26.39 -3.62
C LYS A 15 -2.84 -25.36 -3.09
N SER A 16 -2.70 -24.14 -3.59
CA SER A 16 -3.51 -23.01 -3.14
C SER A 16 -4.96 -23.22 -3.59
N PRO A 17 -5.96 -23.12 -2.69
CA PRO A 17 -7.35 -23.32 -3.05
C PRO A 17 -7.76 -22.35 -4.16
N GLY A 18 -8.58 -22.81 -5.11
CA GLY A 18 -8.98 -21.99 -6.24
C GLY A 18 -9.67 -20.69 -5.78
N SER A 19 -9.30 -19.54 -6.36
CA SER A 19 -9.79 -18.20 -5.95
C SER A 19 -11.32 -18.02 -5.84
N LYS A 20 -12.14 -18.90 -6.45
CA LYS A 20 -13.60 -18.92 -6.28
C LYS A 20 -14.04 -19.47 -4.91
N LYS A 21 -13.29 -20.42 -4.34
CA LYS A 21 -13.53 -20.96 -3.00
C LYS A 21 -13.19 -19.91 -1.92
N VAL A 22 -12.09 -19.18 -2.09
CA VAL A 22 -11.68 -18.12 -1.14
C VAL A 22 -12.61 -16.89 -1.21
N LEU A 23 -13.11 -16.52 -2.39
CA LEU A 23 -14.15 -15.48 -2.52
C LEU A 23 -15.46 -15.84 -1.81
N GLY A 24 -15.80 -17.12 -1.71
CA GLY A 24 -16.98 -17.61 -0.99
C GLY A 24 -16.76 -17.76 0.51
N GLN A 25 -15.53 -17.56 1.00
CA GLN A 25 -15.17 -17.59 2.42
C GLN A 25 -15.10 -16.19 3.03
N LEU A 26 -14.95 -15.14 2.21
CA LEU A 26 -14.94 -13.77 2.70
C LEU A 26 -16.32 -13.37 3.24
N ASN A 27 -16.32 -12.80 4.43
CA ASN A 27 -17.51 -12.22 5.04
C ASN A 27 -17.94 -10.94 4.29
N THR A 28 -19.14 -10.44 4.60
CA THR A 28 -19.72 -9.25 3.93
C THR A 28 -18.84 -8.01 4.05
N GLU A 29 -18.19 -7.81 5.19
CA GLU A 29 -17.34 -6.66 5.45
C GLU A 29 -16.04 -6.70 4.63
N GLN A 30 -15.38 -7.85 4.59
CA GLN A 30 -14.19 -8.10 3.76
C GLN A 30 -14.51 -7.97 2.27
N LEU A 31 -15.66 -8.50 1.84
CA LEU A 31 -16.13 -8.34 0.45
C LEU A 31 -16.35 -6.87 0.10
N ASN A 32 -16.91 -6.09 1.03
CA ASN A 32 -17.07 -4.65 0.85
C ASN A 32 -15.71 -3.96 0.80
N PHE A 33 -14.79 -4.26 1.71
CA PHE A 33 -13.44 -3.68 1.72
C PHE A 33 -12.68 -3.97 0.43
N VAL A 34 -12.70 -5.21 -0.06
CA VAL A 34 -12.08 -5.60 -1.34
C VAL A 34 -12.66 -4.85 -2.53
N LYS A 35 -13.97 -4.55 -2.51
CA LYS A 35 -14.66 -3.83 -3.59
C LYS A 35 -14.42 -2.32 -3.54
N THR A 36 -14.50 -1.72 -2.36
CA THR A 36 -14.43 -0.26 -2.17
C THR A 36 -13.01 0.24 -1.98
N ALA A 37 -12.10 -0.63 -1.52
CA ALA A 37 -10.76 -0.27 -1.01
C ALA A 37 -10.81 0.76 0.12
N GLN A 38 -11.93 0.79 0.87
CA GLN A 38 -12.16 1.70 2.00
C GLN A 38 -12.69 0.93 3.20
N LEU A 39 -12.23 1.33 4.38
CA LEU A 39 -12.61 0.74 5.65
C LEU A 39 -12.74 1.85 6.69
N ASP A 40 -13.73 1.71 7.57
CA ASP A 40 -13.92 2.56 8.73
C ASP A 40 -14.67 1.71 9.77
N ALA A 41 -13.91 1.01 10.61
CA ALA A 41 -14.47 0.08 11.58
C ALA A 41 -13.59 -0.02 12.83
N GLN A 42 -14.10 -0.69 13.86
CA GLN A 42 -13.45 -0.84 15.15
C GLN A 42 -13.54 -2.31 15.58
N HIS A 43 -12.37 -2.91 15.76
CA HIS A 43 -12.21 -4.32 16.10
C HIS A 43 -11.05 -4.49 17.08
N THR A 44 -10.95 -5.65 17.72
CA THR A 44 -9.75 -6.04 18.45
C THR A 44 -8.57 -6.25 17.49
N THR A 45 -7.35 -6.27 18.00
CA THR A 45 -6.16 -6.53 17.15
C THR A 45 -6.18 -7.92 16.54
N THR A 46 -6.65 -8.92 17.27
CA THR A 46 -6.81 -10.30 16.77
C THR A 46 -7.84 -10.37 15.65
N GLU A 47 -9.02 -9.76 15.85
CA GLU A 47 -10.05 -9.67 14.80
C GLU A 47 -9.53 -8.97 13.55
N TRP A 48 -8.72 -7.92 13.70
CA TRP A 48 -8.11 -7.24 12.57
C TRP A 48 -7.12 -8.13 11.81
N LEU A 49 -6.26 -8.86 12.53
CA LEU A 49 -5.29 -9.75 11.91
C LEU A 49 -5.98 -10.89 11.16
N ASP A 50 -7.02 -11.49 11.74
CA ASP A 50 -7.84 -12.52 11.10
C ASP A 50 -8.56 -11.97 9.86
N PHE A 51 -9.18 -10.78 10.00
CA PHE A 51 -9.85 -10.10 8.90
C PHE A 51 -8.88 -9.87 7.73
N PHE A 52 -7.65 -9.44 8.00
CA PHE A 52 -6.67 -9.11 6.98
C PHE A 52 -5.94 -10.32 6.39
N ASP A 53 -5.80 -11.42 7.14
CA ASP A 53 -5.18 -12.64 6.61
C ASP A 53 -6.00 -13.23 5.46
N GLU A 54 -7.34 -13.29 5.61
CA GLU A 54 -8.24 -13.78 4.56
C GLU A 54 -8.24 -12.85 3.32
N VAL A 55 -8.23 -11.53 3.54
CA VAL A 55 -8.14 -10.54 2.46
C VAL A 55 -6.79 -10.65 1.73
N ARG A 56 -5.69 -10.85 2.47
CA ARG A 56 -4.35 -11.05 1.92
C ARG A 56 -4.30 -12.32 1.07
N MET A 57 -4.78 -13.45 1.59
CA MET A 57 -4.84 -14.71 0.84
C MET A 57 -5.62 -14.56 -0.48
N TYR A 58 -6.74 -13.84 -0.44
CA TYR A 58 -7.51 -13.55 -1.66
C TYR A 58 -6.71 -12.73 -2.69
N ASP A 59 -6.02 -11.68 -2.25
CA ASP A 59 -5.21 -10.83 -3.15
C ASP A 59 -3.99 -11.59 -3.72
N GLU A 60 -3.31 -12.40 -2.91
CA GLU A 60 -2.20 -13.26 -3.35
C GLU A 60 -2.64 -14.30 -4.39
N LEU A 61 -3.77 -14.97 -4.19
CA LEU A 61 -4.31 -15.93 -5.16
C LEU A 61 -4.63 -15.26 -6.49
N LYS A 62 -5.16 -14.04 -6.45
CA LYS A 62 -5.42 -13.24 -7.64
C LYS A 62 -4.12 -12.80 -8.31
N ALA A 63 -3.09 -12.50 -7.52
CA ALA A 63 -1.75 -12.17 -7.99
C ALA A 63 -1.11 -13.35 -8.74
N ILE A 64 -1.12 -14.55 -8.15
CA ILE A 64 -0.53 -15.77 -8.73
C ILE A 64 -1.20 -16.12 -10.07
N LYS A 65 -2.55 -16.13 -10.11
CA LYS A 65 -3.29 -16.41 -11.35
C LYS A 65 -2.90 -15.45 -12.47
N ARG A 66 -2.70 -14.17 -12.14
CA ARG A 66 -2.25 -13.17 -13.11
C ARG A 66 -0.80 -13.39 -13.53
N THR A 67 0.12 -13.63 -12.60
CA THR A 67 1.53 -13.86 -12.95
C THR A 67 1.65 -15.04 -13.90
N ASN A 68 0.91 -16.12 -13.65
CA ASN A 68 0.87 -17.27 -14.55
C ASN A 68 0.27 -16.92 -15.92
N PHE A 69 -0.83 -16.15 -15.96
CA PHE A 69 -1.45 -15.70 -17.22
C PHE A 69 -0.53 -14.76 -18.04
N MET A 70 0.13 -13.79 -17.38
CA MET A 70 1.06 -12.88 -18.03
C MET A 70 2.32 -13.61 -18.50
N ARG A 71 2.80 -14.60 -17.74
CA ARG A 71 3.93 -15.45 -18.13
C ARG A 71 3.58 -16.30 -19.35
N LEU A 72 2.38 -16.88 -19.39
CA LEU A 72 1.88 -17.62 -20.56
C LEU A 72 1.83 -16.72 -21.80
N PHE A 73 1.24 -15.53 -21.70
CA PHE A 73 1.21 -14.57 -22.81
C PHE A 73 2.60 -14.12 -23.24
N GLY A 74 3.51 -13.89 -22.28
CA GLY A 74 4.90 -13.58 -22.54
C GLY A 74 5.61 -14.69 -23.34
N TRP A 75 5.44 -15.95 -22.94
CA TRP A 75 6.00 -17.10 -23.67
C TRP A 75 5.44 -17.21 -25.08
N ILE A 76 4.13 -17.06 -25.27
CA ILE A 76 3.51 -17.07 -26.61
C ILE A 76 4.11 -15.96 -27.48
N THR A 77 4.27 -14.76 -26.92
CA THR A 77 4.84 -13.60 -27.64
C THR A 77 6.29 -13.85 -28.03
N ILE A 78 7.10 -14.42 -27.14
CA ILE A 78 8.50 -14.78 -27.40
C ILE A 78 8.60 -15.84 -28.49
N LEU A 79 7.82 -16.92 -28.40
CA LEU A 79 7.82 -17.99 -29.40
C LEU A 79 7.42 -17.47 -30.79
N MET A 80 6.41 -16.60 -30.85
CA MET A 80 5.96 -16.00 -32.11
C MET A 80 7.02 -15.06 -32.70
N ALA A 81 7.73 -14.31 -31.86
CA ALA A 81 8.84 -13.46 -32.30
C ALA A 81 10.05 -14.29 -32.80
N CYS A 82 10.40 -15.38 -32.12
CA CYS A 82 11.47 -16.28 -32.57
C CYS A 82 11.13 -16.94 -33.90
N PHE A 83 9.88 -17.39 -34.09
CA PHE A 83 9.42 -17.96 -35.35
C PHE A 83 9.49 -16.94 -36.51
N MET A 84 9.11 -15.69 -36.26
CA MET A 84 9.27 -14.62 -37.24
C MET A 84 10.73 -14.31 -37.56
N ALA A 85 11.60 -14.23 -36.56
CA ALA A 85 13.02 -14.01 -36.78
C ALA A 85 13.65 -15.14 -37.62
N ALA A 86 13.33 -16.40 -37.31
CA ALA A 86 13.80 -17.56 -38.06
C ALA A 86 13.28 -17.57 -39.52
N SER A 87 12.01 -17.24 -39.74
CA SER A 87 11.43 -17.16 -41.10
C SER A 87 12.01 -16.03 -41.95
N LEU A 88 12.39 -14.89 -41.34
CA LEU A 88 13.09 -13.82 -42.03
C LEU A 88 14.55 -14.18 -42.36
N MET A 89 15.26 -14.84 -41.43
CA MET A 89 16.66 -15.27 -41.63
C MET A 89 16.82 -16.39 -42.67
N MET A 90 15.82 -17.25 -42.83
CA MET A 90 15.85 -18.33 -43.82
C MET A 90 15.69 -17.85 -45.28
N GLY A 91 15.59 -16.54 -45.55
CA GLY A 91 15.59 -15.99 -46.91
C GLY A 91 14.49 -16.61 -47.77
N THR A 92 13.23 -16.31 -47.45
CA THR A 92 12.07 -16.97 -48.05
C THR A 92 11.96 -16.67 -49.54
N LYS A 93 12.53 -17.54 -50.38
CA LYS A 93 12.14 -17.67 -51.81
C LYS A 93 10.67 -18.09 -51.97
N ASN A 94 10.07 -18.60 -50.88
CA ASN A 94 8.72 -19.10 -50.83
C ASN A 94 7.75 -17.98 -50.38
N VAL A 95 7.04 -17.39 -51.35
CA VAL A 95 6.15 -16.23 -51.18
C VAL A 95 5.10 -16.48 -50.06
N VAL A 96 4.63 -17.71 -49.92
CA VAL A 96 3.65 -18.09 -48.87
C VAL A 96 4.22 -17.92 -47.46
N LEU A 97 5.47 -18.37 -47.21
CA LEU A 97 6.12 -18.21 -45.91
C LEU A 97 6.43 -16.74 -45.60
N PHE A 98 6.77 -15.95 -46.61
CA PHE A 98 6.94 -14.50 -46.46
C PHE A 98 5.62 -13.83 -46.04
N ILE A 99 4.51 -14.11 -46.73
CA ILE A 99 3.19 -13.57 -46.40
C ILE A 99 2.75 -13.99 -44.98
N ILE A 100 2.95 -15.25 -44.59
CA ILE A 100 2.64 -15.73 -43.24
C ILE A 100 3.47 -14.99 -42.18
N SER A 101 4.76 -14.74 -42.43
CA SER A 101 5.62 -13.99 -41.49
C SER A 101 5.14 -12.55 -41.30
N GLN A 102 4.72 -11.88 -42.38
CA GLN A 102 4.20 -10.51 -42.34
C GLN A 102 2.85 -10.45 -41.61
N LEU A 103 1.94 -11.40 -41.88
CA LEU A 103 0.68 -11.54 -41.14
C LEU A 103 0.93 -11.80 -39.65
N GLY A 104 1.91 -12.63 -39.30
CA GLY A 104 2.35 -12.84 -37.92
C GLY A 104 2.81 -11.54 -37.26
N PHE A 105 3.61 -10.74 -37.96
CA PHE A 105 4.12 -9.46 -37.44
C PHE A 105 3.00 -8.44 -37.20
N ILE A 106 2.04 -8.38 -38.13
CA ILE A 106 0.84 -7.56 -37.98
C ILE A 106 0.01 -8.02 -36.77
N LEU A 107 -0.05 -9.33 -36.49
CA LEU A 107 -0.74 -9.90 -35.31
C LEU A 107 0.03 -9.73 -33.98
N LEU A 108 1.33 -9.43 -34.01
CA LEU A 108 2.12 -9.07 -32.83
C LEU A 108 1.71 -7.71 -32.23
N ILE A 109 1.34 -6.75 -33.09
CA ILE A 109 0.91 -5.41 -32.66
C ILE A 109 -0.35 -5.45 -31.76
N PRO A 110 -1.47 -6.09 -32.16
CA PRO A 110 -2.64 -6.19 -31.32
C PRO A 110 -2.40 -7.04 -30.06
N THR A 111 -1.54 -8.07 -30.11
CA THR A 111 -1.21 -8.84 -28.89
C THR A 111 -0.42 -8.01 -27.88
N LEU A 112 0.53 -7.17 -28.33
CA LEU A 112 1.22 -6.19 -27.47
C LEU A 112 0.29 -5.10 -26.92
N LEU A 113 -0.65 -4.61 -27.74
CA LEU A 113 -1.66 -3.64 -27.30
C LEU A 113 -2.66 -4.24 -26.30
N ILE A 114 -3.09 -5.50 -26.51
CA ILE A 114 -3.98 -6.21 -25.61
C ILE A 114 -3.27 -6.53 -24.30
N THR A 115 -2.04 -7.05 -24.35
CA THR A 115 -1.25 -7.36 -23.13
C THR A 115 -0.95 -6.10 -22.34
N SER A 116 -0.58 -4.98 -22.97
CA SER A 116 -0.36 -3.70 -22.27
C SER A 116 -1.65 -3.11 -21.68
N ARG A 117 -2.76 -3.12 -22.41
CA ARG A 117 -4.08 -2.69 -21.90
C ARG A 117 -4.57 -3.60 -20.78
N MET A 118 -4.38 -4.91 -20.90
CA MET A 118 -4.68 -5.88 -19.85
C MET A 118 -3.79 -5.67 -18.63
N ALA A 119 -2.48 -5.46 -18.79
CA ALA A 119 -1.56 -5.15 -17.70
C ALA A 119 -2.05 -3.94 -16.89
N LYS A 120 -2.47 -2.87 -17.59
CA LYS A 120 -2.98 -1.63 -16.99
C LYS A 120 -4.35 -1.80 -16.34
N ARG A 121 -5.28 -2.54 -16.96
CA ARG A 121 -6.59 -2.86 -16.37
C ARG A 121 -6.47 -3.79 -15.17
N MET A 122 -5.58 -4.78 -15.23
CA MET A 122 -5.38 -5.74 -14.15
C MET A 122 -4.69 -5.09 -12.95
N ARG A 123 -3.78 -4.12 -13.16
CA ARG A 123 -3.24 -3.30 -12.06
C ARG A 123 -4.34 -2.65 -11.22
N ARG A 124 -5.34 -2.06 -11.87
CA ARG A 124 -6.45 -1.40 -11.17
C ARG A 124 -7.28 -2.38 -10.31
N LYS A 125 -7.06 -3.68 -10.47
CA LYS A 125 -7.73 -4.74 -9.71
C LYS A 125 -6.92 -5.29 -8.54
N TYR A 126 -5.66 -4.90 -8.35
CA TYR A 126 -4.89 -5.30 -7.16
C TYR A 126 -5.34 -4.51 -5.94
N PHE A 127 -5.28 -5.19 -4.80
CA PHE A 127 -5.36 -4.46 -3.56
C PHE A 127 -4.11 -3.57 -3.42
N PRO A 128 -4.24 -2.33 -2.92
CA PRO A 128 -3.15 -1.36 -2.99
C PRO A 128 -1.98 -1.74 -2.08
N ASP A 129 -0.72 -1.57 -2.54
CA ASP A 129 0.46 -2.08 -1.82
C ASP A 129 0.62 -1.55 -0.38
N TYR A 130 0.08 -0.37 -0.07
CA TYR A 130 0.05 0.15 1.31
C TYR A 130 -0.66 -0.78 2.30
N PHE A 131 -1.56 -1.62 1.82
CA PHE A 131 -2.18 -2.66 2.63
C PHE A 131 -1.13 -3.63 3.20
N HIS A 132 -0.31 -4.20 2.32
CA HIS A 132 0.70 -5.19 2.67
C HIS A 132 1.94 -4.59 3.33
N THR A 133 2.32 -3.38 2.91
CA THR A 133 3.58 -2.74 3.32
C THR A 133 3.46 -1.85 4.56
N VAL A 134 2.25 -1.37 4.87
CA VAL A 134 2.03 -0.43 5.98
C VAL A 134 0.95 -0.94 6.94
N ILE A 135 -0.26 -1.24 6.45
CA ILE A 135 -1.41 -1.51 7.34
C ILE A 135 -1.21 -2.82 8.12
N ILE A 136 -0.93 -3.93 7.44
CA ILE A 136 -0.73 -5.22 8.10
C ILE A 136 0.44 -5.15 9.11
N PRO A 137 1.66 -4.72 8.72
CA PRO A 137 2.78 -4.64 9.67
C PRO A 137 2.49 -3.72 10.87
N MET A 138 1.77 -2.62 10.65
CA MET A 138 1.40 -1.68 11.72
C MET A 138 0.46 -2.31 12.73
N LEU A 139 -0.52 -3.10 12.28
CA LEU A 139 -1.43 -3.81 13.19
C LEU A 139 -0.73 -4.95 13.91
N THR A 140 0.18 -5.66 13.25
CA THR A 140 1.02 -6.66 13.92
C THR A 140 1.85 -6.03 15.04
N ALA A 141 2.50 -4.89 14.78
CA ALA A 141 3.25 -4.17 15.81
C ALA A 141 2.35 -3.66 16.94
N LEU A 142 1.13 -3.20 16.64
CA LEU A 142 0.18 -2.76 17.65
C LEU A 142 -0.40 -3.93 18.46
N HIS A 143 -0.51 -5.12 17.89
CA HIS A 143 -0.98 -6.31 18.60
C HIS A 143 -0.08 -6.66 19.80
N GLU A 144 1.24 -6.44 19.68
CA GLU A 144 2.19 -6.65 20.76
C GLU A 144 2.06 -5.58 21.88
N GLU A 145 1.58 -4.38 21.56
CA GLU A 145 1.56 -3.21 22.46
C GLU A 145 0.15 -2.84 22.97
N THR A 146 -0.86 -3.64 22.64
CA THR A 146 -2.26 -3.42 23.05
C THR A 146 -2.79 -4.62 23.83
N ALA A 147 -3.72 -4.37 24.76
CA ALA A 147 -4.40 -5.48 25.43
C ALA A 147 -5.23 -6.27 24.42
N GLN A 148 -5.38 -7.59 24.62
CA GLN A 148 -6.11 -8.47 23.70
C GLN A 148 -7.55 -8.01 23.41
N ASN A 149 -8.20 -7.43 24.41
CA ASN A 149 -9.58 -6.93 24.29
C ASN A 149 -9.65 -5.44 23.93
N ALA A 150 -8.52 -4.76 23.74
CA ALA A 150 -8.50 -3.35 23.39
C ALA A 150 -8.95 -3.19 21.94
N LEU A 151 -9.93 -2.29 21.76
CA LEU A 151 -10.46 -1.99 20.45
C LEU A 151 -9.56 -0.97 19.73
N ILE A 152 -9.18 -1.29 18.50
CA ILE A 152 -8.50 -0.40 17.58
C ILE A 152 -9.48 0.05 16.50
N HIS A 153 -9.67 1.37 16.41
CA HIS A 153 -10.36 2.00 15.30
C HIS A 153 -9.40 2.20 14.14
N LEU A 154 -9.74 1.61 12.99
CA LEU A 154 -8.96 1.68 11.77
C LEU A 154 -9.82 2.25 10.66
N LYS A 155 -9.35 3.37 10.12
CA LYS A 155 -9.92 4.02 8.95
C LYS A 155 -8.88 4.11 7.85
N THR A 156 -9.20 3.60 6.67
CA THR A 156 -8.26 3.55 5.55
C THR A 156 -8.96 3.81 4.23
N ASP A 157 -8.29 4.56 3.35
CA ASP A 157 -8.72 4.82 1.99
C ASP A 157 -7.57 4.50 1.04
N LEU A 158 -7.65 3.32 0.43
CA LEU A 158 -6.63 2.79 -0.46
C LEU A 158 -6.98 2.96 -1.94
N ARG A 159 -8.13 3.56 -2.27
CA ARG A 159 -8.57 3.71 -3.67
C ARG A 159 -7.45 4.26 -4.55
N HIS A 160 -7.33 3.71 -5.77
CA HIS A 160 -6.22 4.00 -6.68
C HIS A 160 -5.94 5.50 -6.80
N GLN A 161 -4.79 5.91 -6.29
CA GLN A 161 -4.42 7.30 -6.09
C GLN A 161 -4.18 7.95 -7.47
N ALA A 162 -4.74 9.14 -7.67
CA ALA A 162 -4.75 9.88 -8.94
C ALA A 162 -5.60 9.31 -10.11
N ASN A 163 -6.43 8.27 -9.90
CA ASN A 163 -7.45 7.87 -10.89
C ASN A 163 -8.83 8.43 -10.49
N GLY A 164 -9.32 9.40 -11.25
CA GLY A 164 -10.68 9.95 -11.11
C GLY A 164 -10.77 11.25 -10.29
N SER A 165 -12.00 11.71 -10.06
CA SER A 165 -12.34 12.92 -9.30
C SER A 165 -12.31 12.74 -7.79
N VAL A 166 -12.20 11.50 -7.31
CA VAL A 166 -12.51 11.09 -5.94
C VAL A 166 -11.67 11.83 -4.89
N ASN A 167 -10.38 12.05 -5.17
CA ASN A 167 -9.46 12.75 -4.28
C ASN A 167 -9.00 14.10 -4.86
N LEU A 168 -9.70 14.62 -5.87
CA LEU A 168 -9.33 15.86 -6.57
C LEU A 168 -9.86 17.07 -5.79
N GLU A 169 -8.98 17.79 -5.09
CA GLU A 169 -9.36 19.02 -4.38
C GLU A 169 -9.50 20.21 -5.34
N THR A 170 -8.72 20.26 -6.42
CA THR A 170 -8.75 21.40 -7.33
C THR A 170 -8.53 20.98 -8.78
N LYS A 171 -9.43 21.43 -9.65
CA LYS A 171 -9.40 21.23 -11.10
C LYS A 171 -8.99 22.52 -11.82
N ASN A 172 -7.72 22.92 -11.68
CA ASN A 172 -7.17 24.04 -12.45
C ASN A 172 -6.64 23.52 -13.82
N LYS A 173 -6.73 24.35 -14.87
CA LYS A 173 -6.18 24.03 -16.20
C LYS A 173 -4.67 23.77 -16.17
N TYR A 174 -3.96 24.42 -15.25
CA TYR A 174 -2.49 24.39 -15.17
C TYR A 174 -1.95 23.36 -14.17
N TYR A 175 -2.72 23.04 -13.13
CA TYR A 175 -2.34 22.08 -12.12
C TYR A 175 -3.56 21.34 -11.54
N ARG A 176 -3.33 20.13 -11.03
CA ARG A 176 -4.30 19.39 -10.20
C ARG A 176 -3.71 19.12 -8.83
N VAL A 177 -4.55 19.23 -7.82
CA VAL A 177 -4.22 18.90 -6.43
C VAL A 177 -5.06 17.72 -6.04
N PHE A 178 -4.40 16.68 -5.55
CA PHE A 178 -5.01 15.52 -4.97
C PHE A 178 -4.65 15.44 -3.50
N ASP A 179 -5.63 15.15 -2.66
CA ASP A 179 -5.40 15.01 -1.23
C ASP A 179 -6.29 13.93 -0.63
N TRP A 180 -5.71 13.08 0.19
CA TRP A 180 -6.43 11.98 0.83
C TRP A 180 -5.70 11.49 2.09
N THR A 181 -6.49 11.02 3.05
CA THR A 181 -5.99 10.32 4.24
C THR A 181 -5.92 8.84 3.92
N VAL A 182 -4.70 8.31 3.77
CA VAL A 182 -4.47 6.89 3.45
C VAL A 182 -4.83 6.01 4.64
N LEU A 183 -4.42 6.43 5.83
CA LEU A 183 -4.49 5.64 7.03
C LEU A 183 -4.78 6.54 8.23
N GLN A 184 -5.70 6.11 9.07
CA GLN A 184 -5.89 6.63 10.41
C GLN A 184 -6.11 5.44 11.35
N ILE A 185 -5.28 5.33 12.37
CA ILE A 185 -5.37 4.28 13.40
C ILE A 185 -5.44 4.97 14.75
N SER A 186 -6.38 4.55 15.58
CA SER A 186 -6.46 5.00 16.96
C SER A 186 -6.87 3.89 17.90
N GLY A 187 -6.37 3.94 19.12
CA GLY A 187 -6.63 2.94 20.15
C GLY A 187 -5.99 3.31 21.48
N GLU A 188 -5.97 2.36 22.40
CA GLU A 188 -5.37 2.48 23.71
C GLU A 188 -4.29 1.40 23.88
N LEU A 189 -3.09 1.82 24.28
CA LEU A 189 -1.93 0.95 24.52
C LEU A 189 -1.97 0.36 25.93
N LEU A 190 -1.13 -0.66 26.19
CA LEU A 190 -1.02 -1.33 27.49
C LEU A 190 -0.73 -0.38 28.66
N ASN A 191 0.03 0.69 28.41
CA ASN A 191 0.35 1.71 29.43
C ASN A 191 -0.75 2.77 29.61
N ALA A 192 -1.99 2.50 29.19
CA ALA A 192 -3.13 3.43 29.21
C ALA A 192 -2.94 4.70 28.35
N THR A 193 -1.93 4.73 27.46
CA THR A 193 -1.75 5.83 26.50
C THR A 193 -2.72 5.66 25.34
N ARG A 194 -3.49 6.70 25.05
CA ARG A 194 -4.35 6.72 23.85
C ARG A 194 -3.59 7.31 22.69
N PHE A 195 -3.58 6.64 21.55
CA PHE A 195 -2.89 7.11 20.36
C PHE A 195 -3.87 7.36 19.23
N ASN A 196 -3.49 8.29 18.35
CA ASN A 196 -4.13 8.53 17.07
C ASN A 196 -3.04 8.88 16.06
N LEU A 197 -2.78 7.95 15.16
CA LEU A 197 -1.89 8.10 14.03
C LEU A 197 -2.71 8.41 12.79
N SER A 198 -2.35 9.47 12.06
CA SER A 198 -2.92 9.75 10.73
C SER A 198 -1.84 10.02 9.69
N VAL A 199 -2.05 9.43 8.51
CA VAL A 199 -1.17 9.55 7.35
C VAL A 199 -1.98 10.11 6.17
N ARG A 200 -1.60 11.30 5.73
CA ARG A 200 -2.23 12.03 4.64
C ARG A 200 -1.23 12.27 3.52
N ILE A 201 -1.63 12.03 2.28
CA ILE A 201 -0.80 12.32 1.10
C ILE A 201 -1.43 13.48 0.34
N HIS A 202 -0.62 14.51 0.11
CA HIS A 202 -0.95 15.64 -0.73
C HIS A 202 -0.09 15.62 -1.99
N HIS A 203 -0.72 15.56 -3.15
CA HIS A 203 -0.05 15.42 -4.43
C HIS A 203 -0.48 16.52 -5.40
N GLN A 204 0.48 17.36 -5.78
CA GLN A 204 0.29 18.43 -6.75
C GLN A 204 0.96 18.08 -8.07
N LEU A 205 0.17 18.05 -9.14
CA LEU A 205 0.60 17.77 -10.51
C LEU A 205 0.53 19.05 -11.35
N TRP A 206 1.66 19.47 -11.92
CA TRP A 206 1.79 20.64 -12.78
C TRP A 206 1.93 20.21 -14.24
N TYR A 207 0.92 20.46 -15.07
CA TYR A 207 0.92 19.98 -16.46
C TYR A 207 1.94 20.69 -17.35
N ARG A 208 1.97 22.03 -17.31
CA ARG A 208 2.84 22.83 -18.17
C ARG A 208 4.32 22.57 -17.93
N LYS A 209 4.69 22.36 -16.66
CA LYS A 209 6.09 22.14 -16.27
C LYS A 209 6.48 20.66 -16.23
N ARG A 210 5.53 19.74 -16.46
CA ARG A 210 5.69 18.29 -16.23
C ARG A 210 6.32 17.97 -14.87
N LYS A 211 5.99 18.77 -13.85
CA LYS A 211 6.51 18.63 -12.48
C LYS A 211 5.46 18.04 -11.57
N SER A 212 5.93 17.25 -10.62
CA SER A 212 5.10 16.70 -9.56
C SER A 212 5.69 17.05 -8.21
N LYS A 213 4.85 17.45 -7.27
CA LYS A 213 5.25 17.68 -5.88
C LYS A 213 4.33 16.85 -5.01
N ARG A 214 4.90 15.95 -4.23
CA ARG A 214 4.15 15.13 -3.28
C ARG A 214 4.66 15.39 -1.87
N ARG A 215 3.73 15.42 -0.94
CA ARG A 215 3.99 15.60 0.49
C ARG A 215 3.25 14.51 1.22
N VAL A 216 3.95 13.79 2.07
CA VAL A 216 3.35 12.80 2.98
C VAL A 216 3.42 13.40 4.37
N PHE A 217 2.26 13.60 4.96
CA PHE A 217 2.08 14.14 6.30
C PHE A 217 1.76 12.98 7.24
N MET A 218 2.60 12.78 8.24
CA MET A 218 2.40 11.80 9.29
C MET A 218 2.22 12.56 10.59
N ASN A 219 1.13 12.29 11.29
CA ASN A 219 0.77 12.98 12.52
C ASN A 219 0.37 11.95 13.56
N LEU A 220 1.17 11.83 14.62
CA LEU A 220 0.88 10.99 15.76
C LEU A 220 0.51 11.90 16.93
N ARG A 221 -0.66 11.65 17.52
CA ARG A 221 -1.11 12.29 18.74
C ARG A 221 -1.23 11.22 19.82
N LEU A 222 -0.58 11.47 20.95
CA LEU A 222 -0.59 10.60 22.12
C LEU A 222 -1.16 11.36 23.30
N GLU A 223 -2.07 10.72 24.02
CA GLU A 223 -2.70 11.26 25.21
C GLU A 223 -2.39 10.36 26.40
N TYR A 224 -1.68 10.92 27.38
CA TYR A 224 -1.19 10.20 28.55
C TYR A 224 -2.00 10.65 29.76
N PRO A 225 -2.82 9.78 30.37
CA PRO A 225 -3.57 10.14 31.55
C PRO A 225 -2.64 10.42 32.73
N LYS A 226 -2.81 11.56 33.42
CA LYS A 226 -1.95 11.95 34.56
C LYS A 226 -1.98 10.95 35.73
N LYS A 227 -3.04 10.15 35.80
CA LYS A 227 -3.18 9.07 36.79
C LYS A 227 -2.14 7.96 36.60
N ALA A 228 -1.74 7.68 35.35
CA ALA A 228 -0.74 6.67 35.03
C ALA A 228 0.63 7.30 34.74
N HIS A 229 0.66 8.53 34.20
CA HIS A 229 1.86 9.22 33.75
C HIS A 229 1.95 10.61 34.36
N GLN A 230 2.71 10.75 35.45
CA GLN A 230 2.84 12.03 36.14
C GLN A 230 3.57 13.08 35.28
N TYR A 231 4.59 12.65 34.54
CA TYR A 231 5.46 13.51 33.73
C TYR A 231 5.59 12.98 32.29
N ILE A 232 5.97 13.87 31.38
CA ILE A 232 6.41 13.53 30.02
C ILE A 232 7.74 14.20 29.78
N TYR A 233 8.73 13.43 29.34
CA TYR A 233 10.07 13.90 29.01
C TYR A 233 10.20 14.14 27.52
N ALA A 234 9.66 15.25 27.03
CA ALA A 234 9.69 15.57 25.60
C ALA A 234 11.09 15.99 25.09
N ASP A 235 12.00 16.33 26.00
CA ASP A 235 13.38 16.68 25.68
C ASP A 235 14.23 15.45 25.31
N LEU A 236 13.80 14.25 25.72
CA LEU A 236 14.45 12.98 25.36
C LEU A 236 14.04 12.47 23.96
N LEU A 237 13.07 13.12 23.32
CA LEU A 237 12.60 12.75 21.99
C LEU A 237 13.59 13.21 20.93
N ASP A 238 13.70 12.47 19.82
CA ASP A 238 14.45 12.91 18.64
C ASP A 238 13.78 14.13 17.98
N GLN A 239 14.07 15.32 18.52
CA GLN A 239 13.52 16.59 18.04
C GLN A 239 14.08 17.00 16.67
N ALA A 240 15.21 16.41 16.24
CA ALA A 240 15.77 16.69 14.91
C ALA A 240 14.90 16.07 13.81
N SER A 241 14.30 14.91 14.09
CA SER A 241 13.46 14.20 13.14
C SER A 241 12.00 14.68 13.14
N TYR A 242 11.44 15.12 14.27
CA TYR A 242 10.01 15.39 14.38
C TYR A 242 9.68 16.80 14.90
N LYS A 243 8.64 17.41 14.33
CA LYS A 243 8.04 18.60 14.95
C LYS A 243 7.19 18.16 16.13
N THR A 244 7.74 18.35 17.32
CA THR A 244 7.11 17.97 18.59
C THR A 244 6.30 19.12 19.17
N LYS A 245 5.13 18.81 19.73
CA LYS A 245 4.35 19.74 20.54
C LYS A 245 3.79 19.01 21.75
N VAL A 246 4.08 19.53 22.93
CA VAL A 246 3.49 19.08 24.19
C VAL A 246 2.43 20.07 24.64
N LYS A 247 1.34 19.57 25.18
CA LYS A 247 0.34 20.37 25.89
C LYS A 247 -0.01 19.68 27.19
N ASP A 248 0.19 20.37 28.29
CA ASP A 248 -0.37 19.94 29.57
C ASP A 248 -1.87 20.29 29.62
N LYS A 249 -2.70 19.34 30.08
CA LYS A 249 -4.13 19.53 30.33
C LYS A 249 -4.48 19.01 31.73
N PRO A 250 -5.59 19.47 32.34
CA PRO A 250 -5.90 19.15 33.74
C PRO A 250 -5.88 17.65 34.10
N LYS A 251 -6.30 16.77 33.18
CA LYS A 251 -6.41 15.32 33.42
C LYS A 251 -5.39 14.47 32.65
N LYS A 252 -4.64 15.06 31.72
CA LYS A 252 -3.80 14.32 30.77
C LYS A 252 -2.74 15.21 30.14
N HIS A 253 -1.63 14.62 29.78
CA HIS A 253 -0.64 15.24 28.92
C HIS A 253 -0.92 14.85 27.46
N VAL A 254 -0.68 15.78 26.52
CA VAL A 254 -0.86 15.51 25.08
C VAL A 254 0.43 15.77 24.34
N LEU A 255 1.01 14.73 23.78
CA LEU A 255 2.14 14.80 22.85
C LEU A 255 1.63 14.77 21.42
N THR A 256 2.19 15.59 20.55
CA THR A 256 1.92 15.56 19.12
C THR A 256 3.24 15.55 18.37
N LEU A 257 3.49 14.48 17.62
CA LEU A 257 4.65 14.29 16.75
C LEU A 257 4.19 14.45 15.31
N ARG A 258 4.84 15.35 14.57
CA ARG A 258 4.53 15.61 13.17
C ARG A 258 5.76 15.45 12.30
N ARG A 259 5.61 14.69 11.22
CA ARG A 259 6.63 14.54 10.18
C ARG A 259 6.03 14.87 8.82
N GLN A 260 6.84 15.50 7.98
CA GLN A 260 6.49 15.77 6.59
C GLN A 260 7.62 15.31 5.67
N LEU A 261 7.33 14.32 4.84
CA LEU A 261 8.24 13.90 3.77
C LEU A 261 7.88 14.66 2.49
N LYS A 262 8.89 15.18 1.79
CA LYS A 262 8.73 15.97 0.55
C LYS A 262 9.40 15.26 -0.61
N PHE A 263 8.62 14.93 -1.63
CA PHE A 263 9.10 14.34 -2.88
C PHE A 263 8.89 15.37 -3.99
N LYS A 264 9.98 15.87 -4.57
CA LYS A 264 9.95 16.80 -5.71
C LYS A 264 10.32 16.06 -6.98
N ASP A 265 9.62 16.39 -8.06
CA ASP A 265 9.85 15.92 -9.43
C ASP A 265 9.80 14.39 -9.62
N LYS A 266 9.47 13.64 -8.56
CA LYS A 266 9.10 12.23 -8.60
C LYS A 266 7.59 12.12 -8.84
N PHE A 267 7.20 11.47 -9.93
CA PHE A 267 5.81 11.12 -10.15
C PHE A 267 5.35 10.09 -9.12
N LEU A 268 4.03 10.05 -8.89
CA LEU A 268 3.44 8.97 -8.14
C LEU A 268 3.70 7.68 -8.88
N ASP A 269 4.43 6.77 -8.24
CA ASP A 269 4.60 5.47 -8.81
C ASP A 269 3.26 4.73 -8.66
N THR A 270 2.47 4.82 -9.72
CA THR A 270 1.22 4.06 -9.82
C THR A 270 1.46 2.55 -9.93
N TYR A 271 2.73 2.12 -10.02
CA TYR A 271 3.16 0.73 -10.04
C TYR A 271 3.41 0.18 -8.65
N GLN A 272 4.02 0.97 -7.78
CA GLN A 272 4.36 0.57 -6.42
C GLN A 272 4.18 1.76 -5.47
N TYR A 273 3.33 1.59 -4.48
CA TYR A 273 3.10 2.63 -3.47
C TYR A 273 4.21 2.60 -2.41
N THR A 274 5.24 3.43 -2.55
CA THR A 274 6.43 3.40 -1.67
C THR A 274 6.62 4.68 -0.84
N ASP A 275 5.63 5.57 -0.79
CA ASP A 275 5.84 6.92 -0.24
C ASP A 275 5.69 7.03 1.27
N ILE A 276 5.04 6.04 1.87
CA ILE A 276 4.84 5.93 3.30
C ILE A 276 5.85 4.90 3.83
N PRO A 277 6.99 5.34 4.40
CA PRO A 277 7.96 4.42 4.99
C PRO A 277 7.43 3.87 6.31
N PHE A 278 7.21 2.55 6.38
CA PHE A 278 6.76 1.87 7.59
C PHE A 278 7.72 2.09 8.78
N SER A 279 9.03 2.04 8.54
CA SER A 279 10.05 2.27 9.57
C SER A 279 9.91 3.62 10.27
N GLU A 280 9.55 4.67 9.52
CA GLU A 280 9.34 6.01 10.09
C GLU A 280 8.10 6.05 10.99
N LEU A 281 7.02 5.35 10.61
CA LEU A 281 5.80 5.25 11.43
C LEU A 281 6.08 4.52 12.74
N VAL A 282 6.83 3.42 12.68
CA VAL A 282 7.25 2.67 13.88
C VAL A 282 8.12 3.53 14.78
N GLN A 283 9.15 4.19 14.23
CA GLN A 283 9.99 5.09 15.01
C GLN A 283 9.21 6.23 15.67
N MET A 284 8.22 6.80 14.96
CA MET A 284 7.34 7.82 15.55
C MET A 284 6.56 7.27 16.75
N ILE A 285 6.03 6.04 16.66
CA ILE A 285 5.29 5.41 17.77
C ILE A 285 6.22 5.07 18.92
N LEU A 286 7.39 4.48 18.65
CA LEU A 286 8.38 4.14 19.66
C LEU A 286 8.86 5.37 20.43
N ASN A 287 9.21 6.45 19.72
CA ASN A 287 9.60 7.71 20.37
C ASN A 287 8.47 8.24 21.24
N GLY A 288 7.24 8.20 20.74
CA GLY A 288 6.07 8.58 21.52
C GLY A 288 5.90 7.73 22.79
N TYR A 289 6.09 6.42 22.69
CA TYR A 289 5.99 5.51 23.82
C TYR A 289 7.07 5.77 24.88
N GLN A 290 8.31 6.02 24.44
CA GLN A 290 9.45 6.33 25.30
C GLN A 290 9.34 7.68 26.03
N ALA A 291 8.43 8.56 25.62
CA ALA A 291 8.24 9.87 26.25
C ALA A 291 7.82 9.81 27.73
N THR A 292 7.36 8.64 28.20
CA THR A 292 6.93 8.38 29.58
C THR A 292 7.73 7.29 30.28
N SER A 293 8.74 6.72 29.61
CA SER A 293 9.69 5.75 30.19
C SER A 293 10.83 6.50 30.85
#